data_AF-A0A4Q0VDF3-F1
#
_entry.id   AF-A0A4Q0VDF3-F1
#
_cell.length_a   1.000
_cell.length_b   1.000
_cell.length_c   1.000
_cell.angle_alpha   90.00
_cell.angle_beta   90.00
_cell.angle_gamma   90.00
#
_symmetry.space_group_name_H-M   'P 1'
#
loop_
_entity.id
_entity.type
_entity.pdbx_description
1 polymer ?
#
loop_
_entity_poly.entity_id
_entity_poly.type
_entity_poly.pdbx_seq_one_letter_code
_entity_poly.pdbx_strand_id
1 'polypeptide(L)'
;MKINIKDTNLVDKELEKKIRKELKDKVQEFDENRRYTMDLQFSEDFIICESEIDSYKIPKESLPPYQRGKELKGKEKMYALLSYRIHTVINIVKEYGIRLGNSGIKGMPFMESNKIELCFSEEDVQLDNKCKRKKDKGITVIAVMPSFSGFIKNLEFAFKDIENRIEKDLENVFDDKKEYDKYNELLDKFELYNILSDFKKEYGDMWMYSREHKSELKKKFIETIEIKAGIVPDDILKEQVLRPLKFKTVVICEIPVCKIIKKNTGVNKCIGHIRLLTNGRIINVKYQPHSKPYVIPDEVFEECIVSVTSRNNNKKLLKIIEELVNKVDEICQRFGYVLEKDIIHNVIGYMDIKSVIKKAREA
;
A
#
# COMPACT_ATOMS: atom_id res chain seq x y z
N MET A 1 -2.20 31.47 -1.24
CA MET A 1 -3.15 32.55 -1.61
C MET A 1 -4.58 32.08 -1.40
N LYS A 2 -5.49 32.98 -1.01
CA LYS A 2 -6.91 32.65 -0.75
C LYS A 2 -7.82 33.70 -1.40
N ILE A 3 -8.82 33.25 -2.16
CA ILE A 3 -9.83 34.08 -2.83
C ILE A 3 -11.20 33.72 -2.26
N ASN A 4 -11.92 34.70 -1.72
CA ASN A 4 -13.24 34.49 -1.13
C ASN A 4 -14.32 34.98 -2.09
N ILE A 5 -15.28 34.12 -2.42
CA ILE A 5 -16.45 34.47 -3.22
C ILE A 5 -17.65 34.43 -2.29
N LYS A 6 -18.22 35.61 -2.01
CA LYS A 6 -19.35 35.79 -1.11
C LYS A 6 -20.69 35.64 -1.85
N ASP A 7 -21.74 35.44 -1.06
CA ASP A 7 -23.14 35.35 -1.51
C ASP A 7 -23.32 34.33 -2.64
N THR A 8 -22.71 33.16 -2.49
CA THR A 8 -22.74 32.09 -3.50
C THR A 8 -22.61 30.71 -2.87
N ASN A 9 -23.00 29.68 -3.61
CA ASN A 9 -22.83 28.28 -3.25
C ASN A 9 -22.62 27.43 -4.51
N LEU A 10 -22.52 26.11 -4.36
CA LEU A 10 -22.24 25.20 -5.48
C LEU A 10 -23.37 25.07 -6.50
N VAL A 11 -24.59 25.51 -6.22
CA VAL A 11 -25.73 25.45 -7.16
C VAL A 11 -26.08 26.82 -7.76
N ASP A 12 -25.38 27.87 -7.35
CA ASP A 12 -25.49 29.19 -7.95
C ASP A 12 -25.18 29.15 -9.45
N LYS A 13 -26.13 29.63 -10.25
CA LYS A 13 -26.02 29.69 -11.72
C LYS A 13 -24.97 30.71 -12.17
N GLU A 14 -24.71 31.73 -11.36
CA GLU A 14 -23.72 32.77 -11.66
C GLU A 14 -22.33 32.49 -11.06
N LEU A 15 -22.14 31.33 -10.42
CA LEU A 15 -20.87 30.97 -9.75
C LEU A 15 -19.66 31.18 -10.67
N GLU A 16 -19.74 30.73 -11.92
CA GLU A 16 -18.64 30.86 -12.89
C GLU A 16 -18.28 32.33 -13.15
N LYS A 17 -19.28 33.19 -13.31
CA LYS A 17 -19.10 34.63 -13.52
C LYS A 17 -18.50 35.29 -12.28
N LYS A 18 -18.96 34.90 -11.08
CA LYS A 18 -18.42 35.40 -9.80
C LYS A 18 -16.95 35.00 -9.62
N ILE A 19 -16.59 33.73 -9.90
CA ILE A 19 -15.19 33.26 -9.87
C ILE A 19 -14.34 34.05 -10.85
N ARG A 20 -14.79 34.19 -12.11
CA ARG A 20 -14.05 34.94 -13.13
C ARG A 20 -13.77 36.38 -12.72
N LYS A 21 -14.73 37.03 -12.07
CA LYS A 21 -14.60 38.39 -11.57
C LYS A 21 -13.51 38.48 -10.50
N GLU A 22 -13.63 37.69 -9.43
CA GLU A 22 -12.65 37.71 -8.33
C GLU A 22 -11.25 37.28 -8.77
N LEU A 23 -11.15 36.32 -9.69
CA LEU A 23 -9.86 35.83 -10.19
C LEU A 23 -9.18 36.87 -11.09
N LYS A 24 -9.93 37.64 -11.89
CA LYS A 24 -9.38 38.67 -12.77
C LYS A 24 -8.59 39.72 -11.99
N ASP A 25 -9.08 40.12 -10.83
CA ASP A 25 -8.46 41.14 -9.98
C ASP A 25 -7.21 40.60 -9.26
N LYS A 26 -7.02 39.28 -9.28
CA LYS A 26 -6.04 38.55 -8.47
C LYS A 26 -5.02 37.76 -9.30
N VAL A 27 -5.23 37.63 -10.62
CA VAL A 27 -4.37 36.83 -11.51
C VAL A 27 -2.91 37.29 -11.50
N GLN A 28 -2.66 38.59 -11.30
CA GLN A 28 -1.31 39.16 -11.27
C GLN A 28 -0.50 38.74 -10.04
N GLU A 29 -1.12 38.15 -9.02
CA GLU A 29 -0.45 37.63 -7.82
C GLU A 29 0.16 36.23 -8.06
N PHE A 30 -0.10 35.60 -9.21
CA PHE A 30 0.43 34.29 -9.57
C PHE A 30 1.70 34.41 -10.43
N ASP A 31 2.71 33.61 -10.12
CA ASP A 31 3.91 33.47 -10.92
C ASP A 31 3.67 32.45 -12.05
N GLU A 32 3.76 32.92 -13.29
CA GLU A 32 3.55 32.11 -14.50
C GLU A 32 4.52 30.92 -14.63
N ASN A 33 5.66 30.97 -13.93
CA ASN A 33 6.66 29.90 -13.91
C ASN A 33 6.40 28.85 -12.84
N ARG A 34 5.52 29.12 -11.87
CA ARG A 34 5.20 28.19 -10.78
C ARG A 34 4.00 27.33 -11.12
N ARG A 35 3.89 26.21 -10.40
CA ARG A 35 2.76 25.31 -10.44
C ARG A 35 2.06 25.35 -9.09
N TYR A 36 0.73 25.34 -9.10
CA TYR A 36 -0.08 25.52 -7.91
C TYR A 36 -1.01 24.32 -7.67
N THR A 37 -1.16 23.94 -6.41
CA THR A 37 -2.30 23.16 -5.93
C THR A 37 -3.46 24.09 -5.65
N MET A 38 -4.68 23.71 -6.03
CA MET A 38 -5.91 24.49 -5.81
C MET A 38 -6.97 23.68 -5.09
N ASP A 39 -7.55 24.23 -4.02
CA ASP A 39 -8.74 23.68 -3.38
C ASP A 39 -9.93 24.64 -3.49
N LEU A 40 -11.04 24.15 -4.04
CA LEU A 40 -12.36 24.76 -3.97
C LEU A 40 -13.06 24.32 -2.68
N GLN A 41 -13.23 25.24 -1.75
CA GLN A 41 -13.83 24.98 -0.44
C GLN A 41 -15.26 25.51 -0.40
N PHE A 42 -16.16 24.72 0.19
CA PHE A 42 -17.57 25.08 0.39
C PHE A 42 -18.02 24.63 1.79
N SER A 43 -19.14 25.16 2.27
CA SER A 43 -19.73 24.72 3.55
C SER A 43 -20.12 23.26 3.50
N GLU A 44 -19.62 22.47 4.45
CA GLU A 44 -20.03 21.08 4.59
C GLU A 44 -21.53 20.94 4.89
N ASP A 45 -22.21 21.95 5.43
CA ASP A 45 -23.67 21.86 5.61
C ASP A 45 -24.41 21.82 4.27
N PHE A 46 -23.76 22.15 3.15
CA PHE A 46 -24.37 22.04 1.83
C PHE A 46 -24.73 20.58 1.46
N ILE A 47 -24.00 19.57 1.96
CA ILE A 47 -24.27 18.17 1.59
C ILE A 47 -25.56 17.61 2.20
N ILE A 48 -26.16 18.29 3.20
CA ILE A 48 -27.49 17.92 3.71
C ILE A 48 -28.63 18.61 2.94
N CYS A 49 -28.33 19.57 2.05
CA CYS A 49 -29.31 20.25 1.21
C CYS A 49 -29.65 19.43 -0.06
N GLU A 50 -30.09 18.19 0.12
CA GLU A 50 -30.33 17.22 -0.98
C GLU A 50 -31.31 17.75 -2.03
N SER A 51 -32.36 18.47 -1.61
CA SER A 51 -33.34 19.08 -2.52
C SER A 51 -32.72 20.11 -3.47
N GLU A 52 -31.81 20.95 -2.98
CA GLU A 52 -31.10 21.94 -3.79
C GLU A 52 -30.15 21.26 -4.78
N ILE A 53 -29.41 20.26 -4.33
CA ILE A 53 -28.48 19.46 -5.14
C ILE A 53 -29.22 18.73 -6.26
N ASP A 54 -30.32 18.07 -5.94
CA ASP A 54 -31.11 17.30 -6.90
C ASP A 54 -31.78 18.20 -7.95
N SER A 55 -32.20 19.40 -7.54
CA SER A 55 -32.80 20.40 -8.46
C SER A 55 -31.82 20.95 -9.51
N TYR A 56 -30.51 20.91 -9.23
CA TYR A 56 -29.51 21.48 -10.12
C TYR A 56 -29.32 20.62 -11.39
N LYS A 57 -29.40 21.26 -12.56
CA LYS A 57 -29.25 20.60 -13.85
C LYS A 57 -27.80 20.68 -14.34
N ILE A 58 -27.07 19.58 -14.18
CA ILE A 58 -25.72 19.43 -14.74
C ILE A 58 -25.83 19.24 -16.27
N PRO A 59 -25.06 19.98 -17.10
CA PRO A 59 -25.03 19.77 -18.54
C PRO A 59 -24.67 18.32 -18.90
N LYS A 60 -25.39 17.72 -19.86
CA LYS A 60 -25.22 16.31 -20.22
C LYS A 60 -23.83 16.01 -20.76
N GLU A 61 -23.24 16.98 -21.44
CA GLU A 61 -21.93 16.89 -22.08
C GLU A 61 -20.82 16.76 -21.04
N SER A 62 -21.01 17.39 -19.88
CA SER A 62 -20.10 17.39 -18.74
C SER A 62 -20.15 16.11 -17.90
N LEU A 63 -21.18 15.28 -18.08
CA LEU A 63 -21.29 14.00 -17.39
C LEU A 63 -20.46 12.91 -18.09
N PRO A 64 -19.85 11.98 -17.33
CA PRO A 64 -19.23 10.78 -17.87
C PRO A 64 -20.21 9.97 -18.73
N PRO A 65 -19.74 9.26 -19.78
CA PRO A 65 -20.62 8.50 -20.68
C PRO A 65 -21.58 7.54 -19.98
N TYR A 66 -21.15 6.89 -18.88
CA TYR A 66 -21.97 5.94 -18.13
C TYR A 66 -23.07 6.59 -17.27
N GLN A 67 -23.05 7.92 -17.10
CA GLN A 67 -24.06 8.71 -16.37
C GLN A 67 -24.98 9.51 -17.30
N ARG A 68 -24.61 9.67 -18.58
CA ARG A 68 -25.43 10.43 -19.55
C ARG A 68 -26.80 9.78 -19.74
N GLY A 69 -27.86 10.59 -19.64
CA GLY A 69 -29.23 10.13 -19.81
C GLY A 69 -29.84 9.41 -18.60
N LYS A 70 -29.07 9.20 -17.52
CA LYS A 70 -29.59 8.67 -16.26
C LYS A 70 -30.12 9.78 -15.36
N GLU A 71 -31.16 9.49 -14.60
CA GLU A 71 -31.62 10.35 -13.51
C GLU A 71 -30.75 10.09 -12.29
N LEU A 72 -29.83 11.02 -11.99
CA LEU A 72 -28.96 10.94 -10.81
C LEU A 72 -29.70 11.51 -9.59
N LYS A 73 -29.61 10.84 -8.43
CA LYS A 73 -30.22 11.28 -7.16
C LYS A 73 -29.26 11.12 -5.98
N GLY A 74 -29.50 11.91 -4.92
CA GLY A 74 -28.78 11.82 -3.65
C GLY A 74 -27.27 11.85 -3.80
N LYS A 75 -26.56 10.88 -3.21
CA LYS A 75 -25.09 10.84 -3.22
C LYS A 75 -24.51 10.83 -4.64
N GLU A 76 -25.10 10.10 -5.59
CA GLU A 76 -24.57 10.05 -6.95
C GLU A 76 -24.65 11.43 -7.61
N LYS A 77 -25.77 12.13 -7.42
CA LYS A 77 -25.97 13.50 -7.90
C LYS A 77 -24.98 14.46 -7.27
N MET A 78 -24.78 14.37 -5.96
CA MET A 78 -23.82 15.18 -5.22
C MET A 78 -22.40 15.03 -5.77
N TYR A 79 -21.90 13.80 -5.94
CA TYR A 79 -20.56 13.58 -6.50
C TYR A 79 -20.45 14.06 -7.96
N ALA A 80 -21.50 13.89 -8.76
CA ALA A 80 -21.54 14.42 -10.12
C ALA A 80 -21.48 15.97 -10.14
N LEU A 81 -22.20 16.63 -9.23
CA LEU A 81 -22.19 18.09 -9.07
C LEU A 81 -20.81 18.58 -8.66
N LEU A 82 -20.20 17.97 -7.64
CA LEU A 82 -18.87 18.35 -7.15
C LEU A 82 -17.82 18.18 -8.25
N SER A 83 -17.86 17.06 -8.97
CA SER A 83 -16.98 16.78 -10.11
C SER A 83 -17.15 17.83 -11.21
N TYR A 84 -18.41 18.12 -11.58
CA TYR A 84 -18.71 19.17 -12.55
C TYR A 84 -18.14 20.53 -12.12
N ARG A 85 -18.40 20.95 -10.88
CA ARG A 85 -17.95 22.26 -10.38
C ARG A 85 -16.44 22.37 -10.33
N ILE A 86 -15.72 21.37 -9.82
CA ILE A 86 -14.25 21.44 -9.79
C ILE A 86 -13.67 21.51 -11.20
N HIS A 87 -14.21 20.75 -12.17
CA HIS A 87 -13.78 20.84 -13.56
C HIS A 87 -14.02 22.23 -14.16
N THR A 88 -15.20 22.81 -13.92
CA THR A 88 -15.52 24.17 -14.35
C THR A 88 -14.53 25.19 -13.78
N VAL A 89 -14.24 25.12 -12.47
CA VAL A 89 -13.28 26.03 -11.83
C VAL A 89 -11.87 25.85 -12.38
N ILE A 90 -11.42 24.61 -12.55
CA ILE A 90 -10.11 24.30 -13.16
C ILE A 90 -10.00 24.94 -14.54
N ASN A 91 -11.03 24.83 -15.37
CA ASN A 91 -11.03 25.42 -16.70
C ASN A 91 -10.94 26.95 -16.63
N ILE A 92 -11.75 27.59 -15.77
CA ILE A 92 -11.68 29.04 -15.55
C ILE A 92 -10.27 29.47 -15.14
N VAL A 93 -9.65 28.77 -14.19
CA VAL A 93 -8.31 29.10 -13.70
C VAL A 93 -7.26 28.94 -14.81
N LYS A 94 -7.35 27.89 -15.62
CA LYS A 94 -6.46 27.65 -16.76
C LYS A 94 -6.60 28.70 -17.86
N GLU A 95 -7.81 29.23 -18.08
CA GLU A 95 -8.04 30.32 -19.04
C GLU A 95 -7.28 31.60 -18.67
N TYR A 96 -6.99 31.82 -17.38
CA TYR A 96 -6.17 32.91 -16.88
C TYR A 96 -4.66 32.61 -16.87
N GLY A 97 -4.23 31.49 -17.46
CA GLY A 97 -2.81 31.14 -17.59
C GLY A 97 -2.17 30.51 -16.33
N ILE A 98 -2.94 30.29 -15.27
CA ILE A 98 -2.45 29.72 -14.02
C ILE A 98 -2.21 28.21 -14.21
N ARG A 99 -0.99 27.76 -13.90
CA ARG A 99 -0.60 26.35 -14.04
C ARG A 99 -0.98 25.55 -12.80
N LEU A 100 -1.89 24.60 -12.96
CA LEU A 100 -2.35 23.73 -11.88
C LEU A 100 -1.65 22.36 -11.89
N GLY A 101 -1.27 21.90 -10.71
CA GLY A 101 -0.85 20.52 -10.49
C GLY A 101 -1.95 19.68 -9.89
N ASN A 102 -2.19 19.80 -8.60
CA ASN A 102 -3.28 19.13 -7.92
C ASN A 102 -4.49 20.06 -7.80
N SER A 103 -5.68 19.50 -7.87
CA SER A 103 -6.92 20.26 -7.69
C SER A 103 -7.92 19.49 -6.84
N GLY A 104 -8.57 20.16 -5.91
CA GLY A 104 -9.49 19.55 -4.97
C GLY A 104 -10.78 20.34 -4.87
N ILE A 105 -11.87 19.65 -4.52
CA ILE A 105 -13.08 20.26 -3.98
C ILE A 105 -13.37 19.64 -2.63
N LYS A 106 -13.54 20.48 -1.60
CA LYS A 106 -13.69 20.03 -0.22
C LYS A 106 -14.79 20.75 0.55
N GLY A 107 -15.65 19.98 1.22
CA GLY A 107 -16.61 20.50 2.19
C GLY A 107 -15.92 20.75 3.52
N MET A 108 -15.93 21.98 3.99
CA MET A 108 -15.26 22.41 5.22
C MET A 108 -16.28 22.60 6.34
N PRO A 109 -16.01 22.07 7.56
CA PRO A 109 -16.86 22.30 8.70
C PRO A 109 -16.79 23.76 9.13
N PHE A 110 -17.88 24.29 9.68
CA PHE A 110 -18.00 25.66 10.20
C PHE A 110 -17.79 26.78 9.16
N MET A 111 -17.76 26.43 7.88
CA MET A 111 -17.73 27.41 6.79
C MET A 111 -19.14 27.92 6.49
N GLU A 112 -19.26 29.22 6.26
CA GLU A 112 -20.53 29.88 5.93
C GLU A 112 -21.18 29.31 4.65
N SER A 113 -22.48 29.00 4.69
CA SER A 113 -23.18 28.30 3.61
C SER A 113 -23.31 29.11 2.30
N ASN A 114 -23.22 30.44 2.37
CA ASN A 114 -23.26 31.35 1.23
C ASN A 114 -21.87 31.84 0.82
N LYS A 115 -20.83 31.02 1.06
CA LYS A 115 -19.45 31.35 0.72
C LYS A 115 -18.80 30.18 -0.01
N ILE A 116 -17.96 30.52 -0.98
CA ILE A 116 -17.00 29.62 -1.60
C ILE A 116 -15.61 30.23 -1.46
N GLU A 117 -14.60 29.40 -1.21
CA GLU A 117 -13.21 29.85 -1.13
C GLU A 117 -12.34 29.07 -2.10
N LEU A 118 -11.49 29.76 -2.84
CA LEU A 118 -10.42 29.14 -3.64
C LEU A 118 -9.11 29.33 -2.88
N CYS A 119 -8.50 28.23 -2.47
CA CYS A 119 -7.21 28.22 -1.81
C CYS A 119 -6.14 27.70 -2.76
N PHE A 120 -5.06 28.46 -2.93
CA PHE A 120 -3.93 28.10 -3.76
C PHE A 120 -2.67 27.99 -2.91
N SER A 121 -1.92 26.92 -3.11
CA SER A 121 -0.58 26.74 -2.54
C SER A 121 0.39 26.39 -3.67
N GLU A 122 1.62 26.88 -3.59
CA GLU A 122 2.66 26.49 -4.54
C GLU A 122 3.01 25.03 -4.33
N GLU A 123 3.26 24.32 -5.44
CA GLU A 123 3.82 22.98 -5.36
C GLU A 123 5.33 23.06 -5.23
N ASP A 124 5.86 22.46 -4.16
CA ASP A 124 7.28 22.18 -4.03
C ASP A 124 7.66 21.12 -5.06
N VAL A 125 8.02 21.56 -6.27
CA VAL A 125 8.62 20.67 -7.26
C VAL A 125 10.04 20.39 -6.80
N GLN A 126 10.23 19.34 -5.99
CA GLN A 126 11.53 18.69 -5.92
C GLN A 126 11.81 18.13 -7.31
N LEU A 127 12.53 18.91 -8.12
CA LEU A 127 13.05 18.46 -9.40
C LEU A 127 14.08 17.37 -9.09
N ASP A 128 13.62 16.13 -9.15
CA ASP A 128 14.48 14.96 -9.10
C ASP A 128 15.37 15.02 -10.35
N ASN A 129 16.58 15.56 -10.18
CA ASN A 129 17.51 16.00 -11.24
C ASN A 129 18.03 14.86 -12.14
N LYS A 130 17.46 13.65 -12.08
CA LYS A 130 17.93 12.45 -12.80
C LYS A 130 17.10 12.05 -14.01
N CYS A 131 15.92 12.63 -14.24
CA CYS A 131 15.10 12.27 -15.40
C CYS A 131 15.10 13.38 -16.46
N LYS A 132 15.76 13.08 -17.60
CA LYS A 132 15.77 13.91 -18.81
C LYS A 132 14.36 14.41 -19.15
N ARG A 133 14.24 15.73 -19.35
CA ARG A 133 13.05 16.50 -19.77
C ARG A 133 12.22 15.79 -20.87
N LYS A 134 11.33 14.87 -20.48
CA LYS A 134 10.10 14.66 -21.24
C LYS A 134 9.22 15.87 -20.93
N LYS A 135 8.61 16.48 -21.95
CA LYS A 135 7.56 17.49 -21.75
C LYS A 135 6.50 16.84 -20.88
N ASP A 136 6.55 17.14 -19.59
CA ASP A 136 5.62 16.63 -18.61
C ASP A 136 4.27 17.26 -18.97
N LYS A 137 3.40 16.50 -19.64
CA LYS A 137 1.98 16.86 -19.72
C LYS A 137 1.47 16.66 -18.30
N GLY A 138 1.72 17.65 -17.44
CA GLY A 138 1.46 17.57 -16.01
C GLY A 138 0.05 17.05 -15.79
N ILE A 139 -0.05 15.83 -15.28
CA ILE A 139 -1.34 15.23 -14.94
C ILE A 139 -1.93 16.09 -13.84
N THR A 140 -3.16 16.57 -14.04
CA THR A 140 -3.91 17.23 -12.96
C THR A 140 -4.66 16.16 -12.18
N VAL A 141 -4.23 15.90 -10.95
CA VAL A 141 -4.96 14.99 -10.04
C VAL A 141 -6.14 15.75 -9.44
N ILE A 142 -7.34 15.18 -9.51
CA ILE A 142 -8.57 15.79 -8.98
C ILE A 142 -9.05 15.00 -7.77
N ALA A 143 -9.18 15.66 -6.62
CA ALA A 143 -9.74 15.10 -5.40
C ALA A 143 -11.15 15.67 -5.12
N VAL A 144 -12.10 14.80 -4.77
CA VAL A 144 -13.46 15.18 -4.37
C VAL A 144 -13.71 14.69 -2.96
N MET A 145 -13.83 15.62 -2.02
CA MET A 145 -14.03 15.35 -0.59
C MET A 145 -15.25 16.11 -0.09
N PRO A 146 -16.48 15.56 -0.22
CA PRO A 146 -17.70 16.28 0.11
C PRO A 146 -17.80 16.75 1.56
N SER A 147 -17.08 16.08 2.46
CA SER A 147 -17.16 16.25 3.91
C SER A 147 -15.78 16.00 4.53
N PHE A 148 -15.14 17.05 5.00
CA PHE A 148 -13.89 16.90 5.73
C PHE A 148 -14.15 16.24 7.10
N SER A 149 -15.23 16.61 7.80
CA SER A 149 -15.53 16.00 9.11
C SER A 149 -15.83 14.51 9.00
N GLY A 150 -16.57 14.09 7.96
CA GLY A 150 -16.87 12.70 7.65
C GLY A 150 -15.63 11.93 7.21
N PHE A 151 -14.73 12.56 6.45
CA PHE A 151 -13.44 11.97 6.13
C PHE A 151 -12.60 11.69 7.39
N ILE A 152 -12.49 12.68 8.29
CA ILE A 152 -11.78 12.51 9.58
C ILE A 152 -12.40 11.38 10.40
N LYS A 153 -13.73 11.35 10.55
CA LYS A 153 -14.42 10.25 11.25
C LYS A 153 -14.12 8.88 10.65
N ASN A 154 -14.13 8.77 9.32
CA ASN A 154 -13.82 7.52 8.64
C ASN A 154 -12.37 7.08 8.88
N LEU A 155 -11.43 8.02 8.92
CA LEU A 155 -10.05 7.74 9.30
C LEU A 155 -9.97 7.26 10.75
N GLU A 156 -10.62 7.95 11.69
CA GLU A 156 -10.66 7.54 13.11
C GLU A 156 -11.23 6.12 13.29
N PHE A 157 -12.31 5.79 12.59
CA PHE A 157 -12.86 4.43 12.57
C PHE A 157 -11.86 3.42 12.01
N ALA A 158 -11.21 3.73 10.89
CA ALA A 158 -10.21 2.84 10.30
C ALA A 158 -9.00 2.63 11.22
N PHE A 159 -8.52 3.70 11.87
CA PHE A 159 -7.46 3.62 12.86
C PHE A 159 -7.87 2.73 14.03
N LYS A 160 -9.05 2.95 14.60
CA LYS A 160 -9.57 2.13 15.71
C LYS A 160 -9.71 0.66 15.32
N ASP A 161 -10.16 0.37 14.10
CA ASP A 161 -10.24 -0.99 13.58
C ASP A 161 -8.86 -1.64 13.44
N ILE A 162 -7.86 -0.89 12.99
CA ILE A 162 -6.46 -1.36 12.92
C ILE A 162 -5.93 -1.63 14.33
N GLU A 163 -6.13 -0.72 15.27
CA GLU A 163 -5.69 -0.88 16.66
C GLU A 163 -6.32 -2.11 17.32
N ASN A 164 -7.63 -2.31 17.15
CA ASN A 164 -8.33 -3.48 17.70
C ASN A 164 -7.79 -4.81 17.12
N ARG A 165 -7.38 -4.82 15.85
CA ARG A 165 -6.75 -6.00 15.22
C ARG A 165 -5.38 -6.26 15.80
N ILE A 166 -4.57 -5.22 15.95
CA ILE A 166 -3.24 -5.30 16.57
C ILE A 166 -3.35 -5.85 18.00
N GLU A 167 -4.26 -5.29 18.80
CA GLU A 167 -4.45 -5.69 20.18
C GLU A 167 -4.90 -7.15 20.29
N LYS A 168 -5.85 -7.60 19.47
CA LYS A 168 -6.21 -9.02 19.39
C LYS A 168 -5.05 -9.92 19.00
N ASP A 169 -4.25 -9.51 18.02
CA ASP A 169 -3.10 -10.29 17.56
C ASP A 169 -2.05 -10.45 18.67
N LEU A 170 -1.82 -9.39 19.46
CA LEU A 170 -0.92 -9.41 20.62
C LEU A 170 -1.50 -10.22 21.78
N GLU A 171 -2.76 -10.02 22.16
CA GLU A 171 -3.42 -10.80 23.23
C GLU A 171 -3.39 -12.31 22.96
N ASN A 172 -3.49 -12.74 21.69
CA ASN A 172 -3.42 -14.16 21.31
C ASN A 172 -2.02 -14.79 21.50
N VAL A 173 -0.99 -13.97 21.67
CA VAL A 173 0.42 -14.40 21.78
C VAL A 173 0.85 -14.55 23.24
N PHE A 174 0.26 -13.79 24.16
CA PHE A 174 0.53 -13.90 25.59
C PHE A 174 -0.37 -14.95 26.24
N ASP A 175 0.10 -15.61 27.32
CA ASP A 175 -0.72 -16.66 27.96
C ASP A 175 -1.86 -16.05 28.78
N ASP A 176 -1.68 -14.83 29.26
CA ASP A 176 -2.69 -14.06 29.95
C ASP A 176 -2.51 -12.55 29.76
N LYS A 177 -3.54 -11.80 30.16
CA LYS A 177 -3.57 -10.35 30.02
C LYS A 177 -2.50 -9.63 30.87
N LYS A 178 -2.11 -10.18 32.02
CA LYS A 178 -1.10 -9.54 32.88
C LYS A 178 0.28 -9.59 32.24
N GLU A 179 0.60 -10.70 31.56
CA GLU A 179 1.84 -10.83 30.81
C GLU A 179 1.90 -9.81 29.66
N TYR A 180 0.80 -9.65 28.92
CA TYR A 180 0.68 -8.61 27.88
C TYR A 180 0.85 -7.20 28.46
N ASP A 181 0.09 -6.86 29.50
CA ASP A 181 0.10 -5.52 30.10
C ASP A 181 1.53 -5.14 30.57
N LYS A 182 2.25 -6.08 31.19
CA LYS A 182 3.65 -5.91 31.61
C LYS A 182 4.55 -5.47 30.44
N TYR A 183 4.47 -6.13 29.29
CA TYR A 183 5.34 -5.81 28.16
C TYR A 183 4.85 -4.62 27.34
N ASN A 184 3.55 -4.37 27.33
CA ASN A 184 2.96 -3.20 26.69
C ASN A 184 3.39 -1.90 27.38
N GLU A 185 3.55 -1.92 28.71
CA GLU A 185 4.13 -0.80 29.47
C GLU A 185 5.61 -0.54 29.13
N LEU A 186 6.35 -1.57 28.70
CA LEU A 186 7.79 -1.47 28.43
C LEU A 186 8.13 -0.97 27.02
N LEU A 187 7.44 -1.48 26.00
CA LEU A 187 7.76 -1.19 24.59
C LEU A 187 6.66 -0.48 23.82
N ASP A 188 5.48 -0.25 24.40
CA ASP A 188 4.28 0.17 23.68
C ASP A 188 3.74 -0.87 22.67
N LYS A 189 2.46 -0.71 22.35
CA LYS A 189 1.68 -1.64 21.52
C LYS A 189 2.24 -1.79 20.11
N PHE A 190 2.73 -0.72 19.50
CA PHE A 190 3.16 -0.73 18.10
C PHE A 190 4.52 -1.40 17.95
N GLU A 191 5.46 -1.17 18.86
CA GLU A 191 6.73 -1.92 18.85
C GLU A 191 6.52 -3.40 19.14
N LEU A 192 5.66 -3.76 20.11
CA LEU A 192 5.31 -5.16 20.33
C LEU A 192 4.75 -5.81 19.06
N TYR A 193 3.89 -5.10 18.33
CA TYR A 193 3.35 -5.58 17.06
C TYR A 193 4.42 -5.70 15.97
N ASN A 194 5.39 -4.79 15.92
CA ASN A 194 6.52 -4.87 14.99
C ASN A 194 7.35 -6.12 15.28
N ILE A 195 7.68 -6.38 16.55
CA ILE A 195 8.40 -7.60 16.96
C ILE A 195 7.60 -8.84 16.57
N LEU A 196 6.29 -8.87 16.84
CA LEU A 196 5.43 -9.97 16.43
C LEU A 196 5.40 -10.16 14.90
N SER A 197 5.35 -9.06 14.14
CA SER A 197 5.33 -9.10 12.69
C SER A 197 6.63 -9.67 12.13
N ASP A 198 7.78 -9.30 12.68
CA ASP A 198 9.07 -9.85 12.30
C ASP A 198 9.18 -11.33 12.69
N PHE A 199 8.70 -11.70 13.87
CA PHE A 199 8.63 -13.09 14.30
C PHE A 199 7.73 -13.94 13.39
N LYS A 200 6.59 -13.39 12.92
CA LYS A 200 5.71 -14.03 11.95
C LYS A 200 6.37 -14.19 10.58
N LYS A 201 7.17 -13.23 10.13
CA LYS A 201 7.96 -13.37 8.88
C LYS A 201 8.97 -14.51 9.00
N GLU A 202 9.65 -14.60 10.14
CA GLU A 202 10.72 -15.58 10.36
C GLU A 202 10.20 -17.00 10.60
N TYR A 203 9.14 -17.16 11.40
CA TYR A 203 8.65 -18.47 11.87
C TYR A 203 7.28 -18.87 11.31
N GLY A 204 6.62 -17.97 10.58
CA GLY A 204 5.28 -18.13 10.02
C GLY A 204 4.17 -17.80 11.02
N ASP A 205 2.98 -17.41 10.52
CA ASP A 205 1.85 -16.96 11.34
C ASP A 205 1.34 -17.98 12.37
N MET A 206 1.61 -19.27 12.17
CA MET A 206 1.14 -20.36 13.02
C MET A 206 2.20 -20.87 14.00
N TRP A 207 3.26 -20.09 14.26
CA TRP A 207 4.36 -20.49 15.12
C TRP A 207 3.91 -20.93 16.53
N MET A 208 2.85 -20.31 17.07
CA MET A 208 2.24 -20.65 18.36
C MET A 208 1.50 -21.99 18.41
N TYR A 209 1.17 -22.57 17.25
CA TYR A 209 0.46 -23.86 17.17
C TYR A 209 1.39 -25.03 16.90
N SER A 210 2.70 -24.77 16.96
CA SER A 210 3.75 -25.77 16.94
C SER A 210 3.64 -26.76 18.10
N ARG A 211 3.40 -28.04 17.84
CA ARG A 211 3.40 -29.04 18.94
C ARG A 211 4.75 -29.18 19.62
N GLU A 212 5.84 -29.13 18.86
CA GLU A 212 7.19 -29.44 19.36
C GLU A 212 7.92 -28.20 19.87
N HIS A 213 7.88 -27.11 19.11
CA HIS A 213 8.64 -25.89 19.39
C HIS A 213 7.84 -24.71 19.97
N LYS A 214 6.56 -24.88 20.38
CA LYS A 214 5.76 -23.74 20.87
C LYS A 214 6.43 -23.07 22.06
N SER A 215 6.82 -23.86 23.07
CA SER A 215 7.42 -23.33 24.30
C SER A 215 8.75 -22.61 24.03
N GLU A 216 9.57 -23.17 23.14
CA GLU A 216 10.87 -22.62 22.77
C GLU A 216 10.73 -21.31 21.97
N LEU A 217 9.84 -21.29 20.97
CA LEU A 217 9.54 -20.09 20.20
C LEU A 217 8.92 -19.01 21.05
N LYS A 218 8.02 -19.36 21.98
CA LYS A 218 7.40 -18.40 22.88
C LYS A 218 8.44 -17.79 23.81
N LYS A 219 9.28 -18.61 24.43
CA LYS A 219 10.39 -18.14 25.25
C LYS A 219 11.26 -17.15 24.47
N LYS A 220 11.63 -17.50 23.24
CA LYS A 220 12.45 -16.66 22.39
C LYS A 220 11.78 -15.34 21.99
N PHE A 221 10.48 -15.36 21.73
CA PHE A 221 9.70 -14.15 21.48
C PHE A 221 9.74 -13.21 22.68
N ILE A 222 9.53 -13.75 23.89
CA ILE A 222 9.63 -12.98 25.15
C ILE A 222 11.04 -12.44 25.37
N GLU A 223 12.08 -13.25 25.18
CA GLU A 223 13.46 -12.80 25.32
C GLU A 223 13.81 -11.69 24.31
N THR A 224 13.26 -11.75 23.09
CA THR A 224 13.42 -10.68 22.09
C THR A 224 12.80 -9.36 22.54
N ILE A 225 11.61 -9.42 23.16
CA ILE A 225 10.97 -8.26 23.79
C ILE A 225 11.86 -7.70 24.91
N GLU A 226 12.36 -8.55 25.80
CA GLU A 226 13.21 -8.13 26.91
C GLU A 226 14.54 -7.50 26.45
N ILE A 227 15.12 -8.01 25.35
CA ILE A 227 16.30 -7.39 24.71
C ILE A 227 15.95 -6.00 24.16
N LYS A 228 14.86 -5.87 23.40
CA LYS A 228 14.45 -4.57 22.84
C LYS A 228 14.07 -3.56 23.93
N ALA A 229 13.51 -4.02 25.04
CA ALA A 229 13.20 -3.21 26.21
C ALA A 229 14.45 -2.80 27.02
N GLY A 230 15.65 -3.27 26.64
CA GLY A 230 16.90 -2.97 27.33
C GLY A 230 17.06 -3.69 28.68
N ILE A 231 16.26 -4.72 28.95
CA ILE A 231 16.31 -5.51 30.19
C ILE A 231 17.51 -6.45 30.18
N VAL A 232 17.89 -6.96 29.00
CA VAL A 232 19.06 -7.84 28.84
C VAL A 232 20.30 -7.01 28.45
N PRO A 233 21.34 -6.93 29.30
CA PRO A 233 22.46 -6.00 29.08
C PRO A 233 23.63 -6.58 28.26
N ASP A 234 23.76 -7.91 28.15
CA ASP A 234 24.94 -8.58 27.55
C ASP A 234 24.75 -8.85 26.05
N ASP A 235 25.65 -8.29 25.23
CA ASP A 235 25.59 -8.39 23.76
C ASP A 235 25.79 -9.81 23.22
N ILE A 236 26.55 -10.66 23.91
CA ILE A 236 26.74 -12.07 23.53
C ILE A 236 25.44 -12.84 23.76
N LEU A 237 24.74 -12.57 24.87
CA LEU A 237 23.44 -13.16 25.15
C LEU A 237 22.38 -12.66 24.14
N LYS A 238 22.42 -11.39 23.76
CA LYS A 238 21.55 -10.84 22.70
C LYS A 238 21.75 -11.57 21.37
N GLU A 239 22.99 -11.74 20.93
CA GLU A 239 23.27 -12.46 19.69
C GLU A 239 22.76 -13.91 19.72
N GLN A 240 22.89 -14.59 20.86
CA GLN A 240 22.42 -15.97 21.00
C GLN A 240 20.90 -16.08 20.94
N VAL A 241 20.18 -15.16 21.60
CA VAL A 241 18.71 -15.13 21.58
C VAL A 241 18.19 -14.74 20.20
N LEU A 242 18.82 -13.78 19.52
CA LEU A 242 18.37 -13.31 18.20
C LEU A 242 18.68 -14.31 17.07
N ARG A 243 19.61 -15.25 17.27
CA ARG A 243 19.95 -16.27 16.25
C ARG A 243 18.76 -17.18 15.95
N PRO A 244 18.29 -17.28 14.70
CA PRO A 244 17.12 -18.10 14.32
C PRO A 244 17.17 -19.55 14.81
N LEU A 245 16.01 -20.10 15.22
CA LEU A 245 15.91 -21.53 15.50
C LEU A 245 16.09 -22.30 14.20
N LYS A 246 17.02 -23.26 14.17
CA LYS A 246 17.29 -24.07 12.99
C LYS A 246 16.26 -25.18 12.87
N PHE A 247 15.26 -24.97 12.04
CA PHE A 247 14.34 -26.04 11.64
C PHE A 247 14.95 -26.87 10.51
N LYS A 248 14.61 -28.15 10.49
CA LYS A 248 14.96 -29.01 9.36
C LYS A 248 14.16 -28.57 8.14
N THR A 249 14.86 -28.08 7.11
CA THR A 249 14.25 -27.66 5.85
C THR A 249 14.27 -28.80 4.84
N VAL A 250 13.13 -29.01 4.18
CA VAL A 250 12.98 -29.94 3.05
C VAL A 250 12.91 -29.14 1.76
N VAL A 251 13.59 -29.62 0.71
CA VAL A 251 13.49 -29.03 -0.63
C VAL A 251 12.14 -29.44 -1.26
N ILE A 252 11.32 -28.46 -1.62
CA ILE A 252 10.10 -28.68 -2.42
C ILE A 252 10.51 -28.95 -3.87
N CYS A 253 11.30 -28.05 -4.45
CA CYS A 253 11.84 -28.21 -5.80
C CYS A 253 13.09 -27.34 -6.01
N GLU A 254 13.79 -27.63 -7.10
CA GLU A 254 14.90 -26.83 -7.61
C GLU A 254 14.55 -26.31 -9.01
N ILE A 255 14.73 -25.01 -9.23
CA ILE A 255 14.42 -24.35 -10.51
C ILE A 255 15.72 -23.79 -11.09
N PRO A 256 16.15 -24.20 -12.30
CA PRO A 256 17.32 -23.68 -12.96
C PRO A 256 17.24 -22.17 -13.19
N VAL A 257 18.36 -21.49 -12.94
CA VAL A 257 18.58 -20.09 -13.29
C VAL A 257 19.55 -20.03 -14.44
N CYS A 258 19.14 -19.35 -15.52
CA CYS A 258 19.86 -19.31 -16.77
C CYS A 258 20.28 -17.89 -17.14
N LYS A 259 21.48 -17.75 -17.71
CA LYS A 259 21.92 -16.51 -18.35
C LYS A 259 21.56 -16.56 -19.83
N ILE A 260 20.83 -15.54 -20.31
CA ILE A 260 20.55 -15.41 -21.74
C ILE A 260 21.84 -15.03 -22.46
N ILE A 261 22.36 -15.95 -23.28
CA ILE A 261 23.48 -15.67 -24.18
C ILE A 261 22.89 -15.39 -25.56
N LYS A 262 22.87 -14.13 -26.00
CA LYS A 262 22.55 -13.84 -27.40
C LYS A 262 23.60 -14.47 -28.32
N LYS A 263 23.23 -15.52 -29.06
CA LYS A 263 23.61 -15.79 -30.46
C LYS A 263 23.02 -17.13 -30.95
N ASN A 264 22.16 -17.03 -31.97
CA ASN A 264 21.82 -18.00 -33.03
C ASN A 264 21.49 -19.48 -32.74
N THR A 265 21.55 -19.99 -31.51
CA THR A 265 21.20 -21.41 -31.22
C THR A 265 20.33 -21.62 -29.99
N GLY A 266 19.86 -20.57 -29.31
CA GLY A 266 18.85 -20.67 -28.24
C GLY A 266 19.32 -21.37 -26.96
N VAL A 267 20.62 -21.58 -26.77
CA VAL A 267 21.14 -22.32 -25.61
C VAL A 267 21.26 -21.41 -24.40
N ASN A 268 20.35 -21.59 -23.45
CA ASN A 268 20.43 -21.01 -22.12
C ASN A 268 21.57 -21.68 -21.33
N LYS A 269 22.49 -20.89 -20.77
CA LYS A 269 23.51 -21.44 -19.86
C LYS A 269 22.97 -21.42 -18.44
N CYS A 270 22.80 -22.60 -17.85
CA CYS A 270 22.49 -22.73 -16.43
C CYS A 270 23.67 -22.19 -15.59
N ILE A 271 23.36 -21.25 -14.70
CA ILE A 271 24.33 -20.53 -13.86
C ILE A 271 24.09 -20.74 -12.37
N GLY A 272 22.95 -21.34 -12.00
CA GLY A 272 22.62 -21.70 -10.63
C GLY A 272 21.25 -22.36 -10.56
N HIS A 273 20.80 -22.62 -9.34
CA HIS A 273 19.45 -23.07 -9.07
C HIS A 273 18.82 -22.22 -7.96
N ILE A 274 17.53 -21.98 -8.08
CA ILE A 274 16.69 -21.55 -6.97
C ILE A 274 16.14 -22.80 -6.29
N ARG A 275 16.35 -22.90 -4.98
CA ARG A 275 15.75 -23.94 -4.13
C ARG A 275 14.54 -23.35 -3.40
N LEU A 276 13.37 -23.93 -3.64
CA LEU A 276 12.21 -23.70 -2.78
C LEU A 276 12.31 -24.65 -1.58
N LEU A 277 12.39 -24.09 -0.39
CA LEU A 277 12.60 -24.83 0.86
C LEU A 277 11.37 -24.64 1.76
N THR A 278 11.05 -25.65 2.57
CA THR A 278 10.02 -25.53 3.60
C THR A 278 10.40 -26.26 4.88
N ASN A 279 10.05 -25.67 6.01
CA ASN A 279 10.07 -26.30 7.34
C ASN A 279 8.65 -26.72 7.80
N GLY A 280 7.71 -26.81 6.87
CA GLY A 280 6.31 -27.10 7.16
C GLY A 280 5.48 -25.91 7.67
N ARG A 281 6.08 -24.73 7.87
CA ARG A 281 5.38 -23.49 8.32
C ARG A 281 5.61 -22.30 7.40
N ILE A 282 6.79 -22.21 6.82
CA ILE A 282 7.12 -21.24 5.79
C ILE A 282 7.60 -21.96 4.53
N ILE A 283 7.44 -21.30 3.40
CA ILE A 283 8.16 -21.59 2.17
C ILE A 283 9.10 -20.41 1.95
N ASN A 284 10.39 -20.68 1.82
CA ASN A 284 11.40 -19.67 1.50
C ASN A 284 12.25 -20.11 0.31
N VAL A 285 13.03 -19.16 -0.18
CA VAL A 285 13.81 -19.30 -1.41
C VAL A 285 15.28 -19.16 -1.08
N LYS A 286 16.11 -20.05 -1.62
CA LYS A 286 17.57 -19.92 -1.55
C LYS A 286 18.19 -20.06 -2.93
N TYR A 287 19.04 -19.10 -3.30
CA TYR A 287 19.80 -19.17 -4.53
C TYR A 287 21.12 -19.93 -4.33
N GLN A 288 21.43 -20.84 -5.24
CA GLN A 288 22.68 -21.58 -5.26
C GLN A 288 23.39 -21.40 -6.60
N PRO A 289 24.41 -20.52 -6.68
CA PRO A 289 25.18 -20.31 -7.89
C PRO A 289 26.15 -21.48 -8.16
N HIS A 290 26.37 -21.81 -9.43
CA HIS A 290 27.40 -22.79 -9.82
C HIS A 290 28.83 -22.25 -9.68
N SER A 291 29.00 -20.93 -9.69
CA SER A 291 30.32 -20.30 -9.58
C SER A 291 30.23 -18.87 -9.03
N LYS A 292 31.29 -18.42 -8.36
CA LYS A 292 31.41 -17.09 -7.72
C LYS A 292 30.95 -15.88 -8.59
N PRO A 293 31.17 -15.84 -9.91
CA PRO A 293 30.74 -14.71 -10.75
C PRO A 293 29.23 -14.53 -10.88
N TYR A 294 28.41 -15.51 -10.46
CA TYR A 294 26.96 -15.49 -10.62
C TYR A 294 26.22 -15.29 -9.30
N VAL A 295 26.92 -14.98 -8.21
CA VAL A 295 26.31 -14.80 -6.89
C VAL A 295 25.29 -13.65 -6.93
N ILE A 296 24.10 -13.92 -6.41
CA ILE A 296 23.11 -12.91 -6.04
C ILE A 296 23.15 -12.84 -4.51
N PRO A 297 23.22 -11.64 -3.90
CA PRO A 297 23.19 -11.52 -2.44
C PRO A 297 21.93 -12.14 -1.84
N ASP A 298 22.06 -12.87 -0.73
CA ASP A 298 20.95 -13.60 -0.10
C ASP A 298 19.89 -12.63 0.44
N GLU A 299 20.28 -11.41 0.81
CA GLU A 299 19.42 -10.35 1.36
C GLU A 299 18.30 -9.96 0.38
N VAL A 300 18.54 -10.10 -0.92
CA VAL A 300 17.54 -9.78 -1.97
C VAL A 300 16.36 -10.76 -1.95
N PHE A 301 16.54 -11.95 -1.34
CA PHE A 301 15.51 -12.97 -1.22
C PHE A 301 14.79 -12.96 0.14
N GLU A 302 15.11 -12.05 1.06
CA GLU A 302 14.41 -11.95 2.36
C GLU A 302 12.91 -11.65 2.20
N GLU A 303 12.53 -10.95 1.14
CA GLU A 303 11.12 -10.70 0.79
C GLU A 303 10.41 -11.93 0.19
N CYS A 304 11.14 -13.00 -0.10
CA CYS A 304 10.64 -14.24 -0.69
C CYS A 304 10.38 -15.32 0.37
N ILE A 305 9.69 -14.94 1.45
CA ILE A 305 9.25 -15.85 2.52
C ILE A 305 7.73 -15.77 2.63
N VAL A 306 7.08 -16.94 2.61
CA VAL A 306 5.61 -17.02 2.71
C VAL A 306 5.21 -18.01 3.79
N SER A 307 4.29 -17.60 4.66
CA SER A 307 3.67 -18.49 5.66
C SER A 307 2.68 -19.46 5.02
N VAL A 308 2.69 -20.72 5.47
CA VAL A 308 1.81 -21.79 5.02
C VAL A 308 1.06 -22.44 6.18
N THR A 309 -0.27 -22.53 6.05
CA THR A 309 -1.14 -23.09 7.09
C THR A 309 -1.70 -24.46 6.71
N SER A 310 -2.15 -25.25 7.69
CA SER A 310 -2.84 -26.54 7.44
C SER A 310 -4.17 -26.40 6.69
N ARG A 311 -4.74 -25.19 6.64
CA ARG A 311 -5.98 -24.88 5.90
C ARG A 311 -5.73 -24.65 4.41
N ASN A 312 -4.49 -24.45 4.00
CA ASN A 312 -4.15 -24.33 2.59
C ASN A 312 -4.31 -25.71 1.93
N ASN A 313 -5.26 -25.80 1.00
CA ASN A 313 -5.35 -26.97 0.13
C ASN A 313 -4.27 -26.89 -0.96
N ASN A 314 -4.05 -27.98 -1.68
CA ASN A 314 -2.98 -28.07 -2.67
C ASN A 314 -3.07 -26.96 -3.73
N LYS A 315 -4.29 -26.62 -4.18
CA LYS A 315 -4.54 -25.53 -5.14
C LYS A 315 -4.09 -24.16 -4.61
N LYS A 316 -4.37 -23.85 -3.35
CA LYS A 316 -3.91 -22.59 -2.72
C LYS A 316 -2.39 -22.56 -2.56
N LEU A 317 -1.78 -23.69 -2.20
CA LEU A 317 -0.32 -23.81 -2.06
C LEU A 317 0.39 -23.63 -3.41
N LEU A 318 -0.14 -24.21 -4.48
CA LEU A 318 0.35 -24.01 -5.85
C LEU A 318 0.36 -22.54 -6.22
N LYS A 319 -0.76 -21.84 -6.00
CA LYS A 319 -0.86 -20.41 -6.31
C LYS A 319 0.17 -19.58 -5.53
N ILE A 320 0.38 -19.88 -4.26
CA ILE A 320 1.42 -19.23 -3.44
C ILE A 320 2.81 -19.45 -4.02
N ILE A 321 3.12 -20.69 -4.44
CA ILE A 321 4.40 -21.02 -5.07
C ILE A 321 4.56 -20.28 -6.40
N GLU A 322 3.52 -20.23 -7.24
CA GLU A 322 3.54 -19.48 -8.50
C GLU A 322 3.81 -17.99 -8.27
N GLU A 323 3.13 -17.36 -7.31
CA GLU A 323 3.35 -15.96 -6.94
C GLU A 323 4.78 -15.73 -6.42
N LEU A 324 5.28 -16.63 -5.58
CA LEU A 324 6.64 -16.58 -5.05
C LEU A 324 7.68 -16.69 -6.18
N VAL A 325 7.50 -17.65 -7.09
CA VAL A 325 8.44 -17.86 -8.18
C VAL A 325 8.43 -16.69 -9.18
N ASN A 326 7.28 -16.05 -9.39
CA ASN A 326 7.22 -14.84 -10.20
C ASN A 326 8.04 -13.70 -9.60
N LYS A 327 7.95 -13.48 -8.28
CA LYS A 327 8.80 -12.51 -7.58
C LYS A 327 10.28 -12.83 -7.69
N VAL A 328 10.65 -14.11 -7.53
CA VAL A 328 12.03 -14.57 -7.66
C VAL A 328 12.57 -14.33 -9.07
N ASP A 329 11.77 -14.58 -10.10
CA ASP A 329 12.18 -14.33 -11.47
C ASP A 329 12.37 -12.83 -11.76
N GLU A 330 11.50 -11.97 -11.23
CA GLU A 330 11.72 -10.51 -11.31
C GLU A 330 13.04 -10.10 -10.66
N ILE A 331 13.40 -10.70 -9.53
CA ILE A 331 14.71 -10.51 -8.89
C ILE A 331 15.82 -10.98 -9.83
N CYS A 332 15.77 -12.21 -10.33
CA CYS A 332 16.78 -12.77 -11.24
C CYS A 332 16.97 -11.90 -12.50
N GLN A 333 15.88 -11.37 -13.06
CA GLN A 333 15.92 -10.50 -14.24
C GLN A 333 16.68 -9.19 -13.98
N ARG A 334 16.59 -8.62 -12.77
CA ARG A 334 17.38 -7.43 -12.38
C ARG A 334 18.90 -7.69 -12.45
N PHE A 335 19.32 -8.94 -12.28
CA PHE A 335 20.72 -9.37 -12.41
C PHE A 335 21.07 -9.92 -13.80
N GLY A 336 20.15 -9.83 -14.78
CA GLY A 336 20.37 -10.29 -16.15
C GLY A 336 20.22 -11.80 -16.33
N TYR A 337 19.48 -12.45 -15.44
CA TYR A 337 19.21 -13.89 -15.45
C TYR A 337 17.71 -14.18 -15.62
N VAL A 338 17.37 -15.41 -16.01
CA VAL A 338 15.98 -15.86 -16.20
C VAL A 338 15.77 -17.20 -15.52
N LEU A 339 14.61 -17.37 -14.91
CA LEU A 339 14.20 -18.61 -14.29
C LEU A 339 13.50 -19.55 -15.29
N GLU A 340 13.84 -20.84 -15.29
CA GLU A 340 13.12 -21.85 -16.08
C GLU A 340 11.80 -22.25 -15.42
N LYS A 341 10.79 -21.39 -15.58
CA LYS A 341 9.47 -21.53 -14.92
C LYS A 341 8.63 -22.72 -15.40
N ASP A 342 8.96 -23.33 -16.54
CA ASP A 342 8.18 -24.45 -17.10
C ASP A 342 8.11 -25.65 -16.14
N ILE A 343 9.11 -25.79 -15.25
CA ILE A 343 9.14 -26.81 -14.20
C ILE A 343 7.98 -26.64 -13.20
N ILE A 344 7.49 -25.43 -12.98
CA ILE A 344 6.35 -25.19 -12.07
C ILE A 344 5.10 -25.87 -12.62
N HIS A 345 4.79 -25.63 -13.89
CA HIS A 345 3.58 -26.17 -14.50
C HIS A 345 3.70 -27.67 -14.79
N ASN A 346 4.91 -28.15 -15.11
CA ASN A 346 5.13 -29.55 -15.50
C ASN A 346 5.40 -30.49 -14.33
N VAL A 347 6.01 -30.01 -13.24
CA VAL A 347 6.42 -30.84 -12.09
C VAL A 347 5.61 -30.47 -10.85
N ILE A 348 5.61 -29.20 -10.47
CA ILE A 348 4.96 -28.76 -9.22
C ILE A 348 3.44 -28.90 -9.31
N GLY A 349 2.83 -28.63 -10.46
CA GLY A 349 1.39 -28.77 -10.70
C GLY A 349 0.81 -30.16 -10.39
N TYR A 350 1.64 -31.21 -10.42
CA TYR A 350 1.25 -32.59 -10.13
C TYR A 350 1.72 -33.09 -8.75
N MET A 351 2.48 -32.28 -8.00
CA MET A 351 2.95 -32.65 -6.66
C MET A 351 1.88 -32.42 -5.59
N ASP A 352 1.79 -33.34 -4.62
CA ASP A 352 1.06 -33.11 -3.38
C ASP A 352 1.91 -32.28 -2.40
N ILE A 353 1.96 -30.97 -2.64
CA ILE A 353 2.70 -30.01 -1.81
C ILE A 353 2.18 -30.04 -0.37
N LYS A 354 0.88 -30.27 -0.17
CA LYS A 354 0.31 -30.37 1.17
C LYS A 354 0.94 -31.52 1.96
N SER A 355 1.16 -32.66 1.33
CA SER A 355 1.87 -33.79 1.93
C SER A 355 3.34 -33.47 2.21
N VAL A 356 4.04 -32.79 1.29
CA VAL A 356 5.44 -32.34 1.48
C VAL A 356 5.55 -31.41 2.70
N ILE A 357 4.69 -30.40 2.79
CA ILE A 357 4.64 -29.46 3.93
C ILE A 357 4.31 -30.19 5.23
N LYS A 358 3.39 -31.15 5.19
CA LYS A 358 3.03 -31.95 6.37
C LYS A 358 4.23 -32.77 6.87
N LYS A 359 4.93 -33.48 5.98
CA LYS A 359 6.13 -34.25 6.33
C LYS A 359 7.25 -33.38 6.88
N ALA A 360 7.46 -32.20 6.29
CA ALA A 360 8.45 -31.24 6.78
C ALA A 360 8.08 -30.66 8.17
N ARG A 361 6.81 -30.72 8.57
CA ARG A 361 6.34 -30.31 9.90
C ARG A 361 6.52 -31.38 10.97
N GLU A 362 6.59 -32.65 10.55
CA GLU A 362 6.69 -33.84 11.42
C GLU A 362 8.14 -34.34 11.56
N ALA A 363 9.12 -33.69 10.92
CA ALA A 363 10.51 -34.14 10.76
C ALA A 363 11.51 -33.10 11.26
#